data_AF-A0A9E2A0E1-F1
#
_entry.id   AF-A0A9E2A0E1-F1
#
_cell.length_a   1.000
_cell.length_b   1.000
_cell.length_c   1.000
_cell.angle_alpha   90.00
_cell.angle_beta   90.00
_cell.angle_gamma   90.00
#
_symmetry.space_group_name_H-M   'P 1'
#
loop_
_entity.id
_entity.type
_entity.pdbx_description
1 polymer ?
#
loop_
_entity_poly.entity_id
_entity_poly.type
_entity_poly.pdbx_seq_one_letter_code
_entity_poly.pdbx_strand_id
1 'polypeptide(L)'
;RESDYPYWMGPDFEFPTREAIREKLGEQATLFPAERYFQYSNLGLTLAGEIVAEQSGQDFEAYTREHILRPLDLGDTDTGFPNDAREPRVATGYSYPGRRQVLTPMPRYDARGITPAAGFASTAVDLAKFAAWQFRALDGADNAVLSGNTLREMQRVQWLDWDWSVARGLAFGVYRVGDRTLTGHAGDCPGFNTRLFLDPVTKTAVAMMANRNHTDVDGYAAAIYDIIDAEGTVTVTAQADNLNDYIGGYDFSPWGGEELVFRWKDGLALVSLPTMEPVDSLTELRHIEGDRFHTVRKNGKPGHEIRFVRNADGRVTHLDVHSLHLPRLP
;
A
#
# COMPACT_ATOMS: atom_id res chain seq x y z
N ARG A 1 -17.44 -19.65 -0.71
CA ARG A 1 -16.82 -18.31 -0.83
C ARG A 1 -16.33 -17.84 0.53
N GLU A 2 -17.26 -17.59 1.45
CA GLU A 2 -16.99 -17.34 2.88
C GLU A 2 -17.36 -18.58 3.70
N SER A 3 -16.93 -18.64 4.96
CA SER A 3 -17.51 -19.60 5.90
C SER A 3 -18.96 -19.21 6.22
N ASP A 4 -19.78 -20.15 6.69
CA ASP A 4 -21.19 -19.92 7.01
C ASP A 4 -21.40 -19.20 8.37
N TYR A 5 -20.72 -18.07 8.53
CA TYR A 5 -20.73 -17.18 9.70
C TYR A 5 -20.65 -15.71 9.26
N PRO A 6 -21.35 -14.76 9.93
CA PRO A 6 -21.37 -13.34 9.55
C PRO A 6 -20.19 -12.53 10.15
N TYR A 7 -18.97 -13.06 10.10
CA TYR A 7 -17.81 -12.56 10.86
C TYR A 7 -17.27 -11.19 10.43
N TRP A 8 -17.64 -10.69 9.26
CA TRP A 8 -17.25 -9.37 8.78
C TRP A 8 -18.10 -8.23 9.37
N MET A 9 -19.17 -8.55 10.11
CA MET A 9 -20.09 -7.55 10.64
C MET A 9 -19.78 -7.25 12.11
N GLY A 10 -19.68 -5.95 12.42
CA GLY A 10 -19.51 -5.46 13.78
C GLY A 10 -20.78 -5.59 14.64
N PRO A 11 -20.71 -5.20 15.92
CA PRO A 11 -19.60 -4.47 16.53
C PRO A 11 -18.39 -5.34 16.91
N ASP A 12 -18.59 -6.63 17.15
CA ASP A 12 -17.58 -7.50 17.78
C ASP A 12 -16.76 -8.32 16.79
N PHE A 13 -17.15 -8.37 15.50
CA PHE A 13 -16.47 -9.14 14.46
C PHE A 13 -16.20 -10.58 14.90
N GLU A 14 -17.26 -11.32 15.24
CA GLU A 14 -17.13 -12.67 15.79
C GLU A 14 -16.69 -13.67 14.72
N PHE A 15 -15.37 -13.78 14.51
CA PHE A 15 -14.81 -14.81 13.63
C PHE A 15 -15.03 -16.21 14.19
N PRO A 16 -15.33 -17.21 13.33
CA PRO A 16 -15.51 -18.59 13.77
C PRO A 16 -14.16 -19.22 14.16
N THR A 17 -14.20 -20.20 15.07
CA THR A 17 -13.03 -21.05 15.30
C THR A 17 -12.81 -22.01 14.15
N ARG A 18 -11.63 -22.64 14.15
CA ARG A 18 -11.31 -23.76 13.28
C ARG A 18 -12.35 -24.89 13.37
N GLU A 19 -12.76 -25.25 14.58
CA GLU A 19 -13.75 -26.31 14.84
C GLU A 19 -15.12 -25.94 14.28
N ALA A 20 -15.55 -24.70 14.49
CA ALA A 20 -16.81 -24.18 13.98
C ALA A 20 -16.86 -24.20 12.44
N ILE A 21 -15.75 -23.83 11.78
CA ILE A 21 -15.65 -23.94 10.32
C ILE A 21 -15.75 -25.39 9.88
N ARG A 22 -15.02 -26.32 10.53
CA ARG A 22 -15.04 -27.75 10.20
C ARG A 22 -16.42 -28.38 10.36
N GLU A 23 -17.14 -28.04 11.43
CA GLU A 23 -18.49 -28.55 11.69
C GLU A 23 -19.47 -28.20 10.57
N LYS A 24 -19.44 -26.96 10.09
CA LYS A 24 -20.34 -26.48 9.03
C LYS A 24 -19.87 -26.76 7.61
N LEU A 25 -18.59 -27.07 7.39
CA LEU A 25 -18.03 -27.20 6.04
C LEU A 25 -18.79 -28.24 5.20
N GLY A 26 -19.21 -29.36 5.80
CA GLY A 26 -19.96 -30.42 5.13
C GLY A 26 -21.38 -30.02 4.71
N GLU A 27 -21.93 -28.93 5.26
CA GLU A 27 -23.24 -28.39 4.93
C GLU A 27 -23.18 -27.38 3.78
N GLN A 28 -21.98 -26.91 3.42
CA GLN A 28 -21.79 -25.93 2.35
C GLN A 28 -21.67 -26.63 0.99
N ALA A 29 -22.31 -26.04 -0.03
CA ALA A 29 -22.21 -26.49 -1.41
C ALA A 29 -21.60 -25.40 -2.31
N THR A 30 -20.90 -25.82 -3.37
CA THR A 30 -20.43 -24.88 -4.39
C THR A 30 -21.60 -24.44 -5.27
N LEU A 31 -21.68 -23.14 -5.58
CA LEU A 31 -22.70 -22.60 -6.48
C LEU A 31 -22.50 -23.06 -7.93
N PHE A 32 -21.26 -23.34 -8.31
CA PHE A 32 -20.86 -23.79 -9.64
C PHE A 32 -19.85 -24.94 -9.53
N PRO A 33 -19.66 -25.73 -10.59
CA PRO A 33 -18.50 -26.62 -10.69
C PRO A 33 -17.20 -25.86 -10.54
N ALA A 34 -16.15 -26.56 -10.09
CA ALA A 34 -14.79 -26.01 -10.09
C ALA A 34 -14.41 -25.52 -11.50
N GLU A 35 -13.57 -24.48 -11.55
CA GLU A 35 -13.03 -23.93 -12.80
C GLU A 35 -14.08 -23.39 -13.78
N ARG A 36 -15.26 -23.00 -13.30
CA ARG A 36 -16.28 -22.34 -14.15
C ARG A 36 -16.16 -20.82 -14.18
N TYR A 37 -16.00 -20.21 -13.01
CA TYR A 37 -15.85 -18.76 -12.84
C TYR A 37 -14.82 -18.50 -11.75
N PHE A 38 -14.06 -17.42 -11.88
CA PHE A 38 -13.28 -16.95 -10.75
C PHE A 38 -14.21 -16.35 -9.70
N GLN A 39 -14.10 -16.84 -8.47
CA GLN A 39 -14.67 -16.20 -7.30
C GLN A 39 -13.67 -16.24 -6.16
N TYR A 40 -13.31 -15.06 -5.65
CA TYR A 40 -12.45 -14.94 -4.49
C TYR A 40 -13.08 -15.61 -3.27
N SER A 41 -12.34 -16.47 -2.57
CA SER A 41 -12.86 -17.25 -1.44
C SER A 41 -11.92 -17.19 -0.25
N ASN A 42 -12.32 -16.47 0.81
CA ASN A 42 -11.61 -16.53 2.09
C ASN A 42 -11.62 -17.96 2.66
N LEU A 43 -12.75 -18.66 2.57
CA LEU A 43 -12.83 -20.06 2.98
C LEU A 43 -11.82 -20.95 2.23
N GLY A 44 -11.60 -20.71 0.93
CA GLY A 44 -10.60 -21.44 0.16
C GLY A 44 -9.18 -21.26 0.70
N LEU A 45 -8.79 -20.04 1.05
CA LEU A 45 -7.47 -19.78 1.65
C LEU A 45 -7.38 -20.29 3.10
N THR A 46 -8.47 -20.21 3.86
CA THR A 46 -8.57 -20.86 5.17
C THR A 46 -8.30 -22.36 5.08
N LEU A 47 -8.92 -23.06 4.11
CA LEU A 47 -8.68 -24.49 3.90
C LEU A 47 -7.26 -24.78 3.42
N ALA A 48 -6.61 -23.86 2.68
CA ALA A 48 -5.19 -24.00 2.37
C ALA A 48 -4.33 -23.96 3.64
N GLY A 49 -4.68 -23.12 4.63
CA GLY A 49 -4.06 -23.13 5.95
C GLY A 49 -4.27 -24.43 6.72
N GLU A 50 -5.46 -25.02 6.64
CA GLU A 50 -5.74 -26.36 7.19
C GLU A 50 -4.83 -27.44 6.60
N ILE A 51 -4.60 -27.39 5.28
CA ILE A 51 -3.70 -28.33 4.59
C ILE A 51 -2.27 -28.15 5.09
N VAL A 52 -1.79 -26.91 5.25
CA VAL A 52 -0.46 -26.64 5.82
C VAL A 52 -0.34 -27.24 7.21
N ALA A 53 -1.33 -27.02 8.08
CA ALA A 53 -1.30 -27.53 9.45
C ALA A 53 -1.31 -29.07 9.48
N GLU A 54 -2.16 -29.70 8.68
CA GLU A 54 -2.25 -31.16 8.58
C GLU A 54 -0.96 -31.80 8.03
N GLN A 55 -0.38 -31.22 6.98
CA GLN A 55 0.80 -31.80 6.32
C GLN A 55 2.10 -31.56 7.10
N SER A 56 2.20 -30.44 7.82
CA SER A 56 3.38 -30.11 8.62
C SER A 56 3.34 -30.70 10.03
N GLY A 57 2.14 -30.99 10.56
CA GLY A 57 1.94 -31.32 11.97
C GLY A 57 2.13 -30.14 12.92
N GLN A 58 2.20 -28.91 12.40
CA GLN A 58 2.32 -27.67 13.17
C GLN A 58 1.05 -26.84 13.05
N ASP A 59 0.75 -26.02 14.06
CA ASP A 59 -0.26 -24.98 13.91
C ASP A 59 0.15 -23.98 12.83
N PHE A 60 -0.83 -23.46 12.07
CA PHE A 60 -0.58 -22.59 10.91
C PHE A 60 0.26 -21.36 11.26
N GLU A 61 -0.04 -20.74 12.40
CA GLU A 61 0.65 -19.57 12.94
C GLU A 61 2.11 -19.88 13.26
N ALA A 62 2.36 -21.04 13.90
CA ALA A 62 3.71 -21.50 14.23
C ALA A 62 4.50 -21.78 12.96
N TYR A 63 3.91 -22.52 12.01
CA TYR A 63 4.52 -22.84 10.72
C TYR A 63 4.89 -21.57 9.96
N THR A 64 3.95 -20.63 9.85
CA THR A 64 4.16 -19.35 9.15
C THR A 64 5.31 -18.56 9.79
N ARG A 65 5.33 -18.46 11.12
CA ARG A 65 6.41 -17.75 11.82
C ARG A 65 7.77 -18.41 11.61
N GLU A 66 7.85 -19.72 11.71
CA GLU A 66 9.10 -20.48 11.65
C GLU A 66 9.66 -20.60 10.23
N HIS A 67 8.81 -20.88 9.26
CA HIS A 67 9.21 -21.24 7.90
C HIS A 67 9.08 -20.10 6.88
N ILE A 68 8.40 -19.00 7.21
CA ILE A 68 8.21 -17.87 6.30
C ILE A 68 8.70 -16.56 6.93
N LEU A 69 8.14 -16.13 8.06
CA LEU A 69 8.42 -14.79 8.59
C LEU A 69 9.86 -14.66 9.12
N ARG A 70 10.32 -15.64 9.91
CA ARG A 70 11.68 -15.61 10.48
C ARG A 70 12.77 -15.75 9.41
N PRO A 71 12.70 -16.66 8.42
CA PRO A 71 13.71 -16.75 7.36
C PRO A 71 13.81 -15.49 6.49
N LEU A 72 12.73 -14.72 6.38
CA LEU A 72 12.67 -13.49 5.60
C LEU A 72 12.93 -12.21 6.41
N ASP A 73 13.25 -12.34 7.70
CA ASP A 73 13.46 -11.20 8.61
C ASP A 73 12.26 -10.23 8.67
N LEU A 74 11.05 -10.80 8.70
CA LEU A 74 9.78 -10.05 8.81
C LEU A 74 9.36 -9.93 10.28
N GLY A 75 10.22 -9.31 11.10
CA GLY A 75 10.07 -9.25 12.56
C GLY A 75 8.89 -8.41 13.06
N ASP A 76 8.32 -7.55 12.21
CA ASP A 76 7.16 -6.72 12.49
C ASP A 76 5.89 -7.24 11.79
N THR A 77 5.93 -8.49 11.34
CA THR A 77 4.80 -9.22 10.76
C THR A 77 4.38 -10.36 11.67
N ASP A 78 3.07 -10.58 11.81
CA ASP A 78 2.53 -11.65 12.62
C ASP A 78 1.15 -12.12 12.13
N THR A 79 0.79 -13.35 12.48
CA THR A 79 -0.59 -13.86 12.38
C THR A 79 -1.36 -13.41 13.62
N GLY A 80 -2.13 -12.34 13.47
CA GLY A 80 -2.82 -11.62 14.53
C GLY A 80 -2.14 -10.31 14.91
N PHE A 81 -2.84 -9.47 15.67
CA PHE A 81 -2.22 -8.27 16.24
C PHE A 81 -1.22 -8.65 17.34
N PRO A 82 -0.02 -8.04 17.39
CA PRO A 82 0.97 -8.36 18.41
C PRO A 82 0.47 -7.95 19.80
N ASN A 83 0.73 -8.81 20.79
CA ASN A 83 0.44 -8.62 22.22
C ASN A 83 1.71 -8.55 23.08
N ASP A 84 2.84 -8.25 22.45
CA ASP A 84 4.16 -8.12 23.06
C ASP A 84 4.60 -6.64 23.08
N ALA A 85 5.91 -6.38 23.17
CA ALA A 85 6.46 -5.02 23.17
C ALA A 85 6.10 -4.19 21.92
N ARG A 86 5.60 -4.84 20.85
CA ARG A 86 5.17 -4.19 19.61
C ARG A 86 3.73 -3.68 19.68
N GLU A 87 2.93 -4.13 20.65
CA GLU A 87 1.51 -3.75 20.80
C GLU A 87 1.26 -2.23 20.77
N PRO A 88 2.08 -1.37 21.43
CA PRO A 88 1.86 0.08 21.40
C PRO A 88 2.06 0.73 20.01
N ARG A 89 2.70 0.02 19.07
CA ARG A 89 2.93 0.51 17.70
C ARG A 89 1.79 0.19 16.74
N VAL A 90 0.82 -0.63 17.17
CA VAL A 90 -0.31 -1.03 16.33
C VAL A 90 -1.22 0.18 16.09
N ALA A 91 -1.47 0.50 14.82
CA ALA A 91 -2.37 1.58 14.45
C ALA A 91 -3.81 1.28 14.88
N THR A 92 -4.51 2.30 15.37
CA THR A 92 -5.96 2.23 15.59
C THR A 92 -6.68 2.25 14.25
N GLY A 93 -7.50 1.24 13.96
CA GLY A 93 -8.36 1.22 12.78
C GLY A 93 -9.57 2.14 12.95
N TYR A 94 -10.01 2.78 11.87
CA TYR A 94 -11.14 3.71 11.88
C TYR A 94 -12.21 3.29 10.88
N SER A 95 -13.47 3.51 11.29
CA SER A 95 -14.64 3.22 10.48
C SER A 95 -14.75 4.14 9.26
N TYR A 96 -15.67 3.79 8.36
CA TYR A 96 -16.06 4.68 7.29
C TYR A 96 -16.66 5.98 7.87
N PRO A 97 -16.17 7.18 7.48
CA PRO A 97 -16.59 8.46 8.07
C PRO A 97 -18.08 8.77 7.95
N GLY A 98 -18.78 8.13 7.01
CA GLY A 98 -20.19 8.35 6.73
C GLY A 98 -20.49 9.79 6.33
N ARG A 99 -21.78 10.16 6.31
CA ARG A 99 -22.22 11.51 5.91
C ARG A 99 -21.73 12.62 6.84
N ARG A 100 -21.46 12.30 8.10
CA ARG A 100 -21.03 13.27 9.12
C ARG A 100 -19.52 13.51 9.12
N GLN A 101 -18.76 12.80 8.29
CA GLN A 101 -17.30 12.92 8.22
C GLN A 101 -16.62 12.65 9.58
N VAL A 102 -17.17 11.72 10.36
CA VAL A 102 -16.66 11.40 11.70
C VAL A 102 -15.96 10.05 11.67
N LEU A 103 -14.66 10.05 11.93
CA LEU A 103 -13.88 8.83 12.12
C LEU A 103 -14.17 8.25 13.50
N THR A 104 -14.68 7.02 13.54
CA THR A 104 -14.91 6.30 14.80
C THR A 104 -13.85 5.21 14.95
N PRO A 105 -13.09 5.17 16.05
CA PRO A 105 -12.18 4.08 16.34
C PRO A 105 -12.92 2.74 16.35
N MET A 106 -12.33 1.72 15.74
CA MET A 106 -12.86 0.36 15.70
C MET A 106 -12.11 -0.53 16.69
N PRO A 107 -12.79 -1.50 17.33
CA PRO A 107 -12.10 -2.49 18.15
C PRO A 107 -11.15 -3.32 17.28
N ARG A 108 -10.08 -3.85 17.91
CA ARG A 108 -9.27 -4.89 17.27
C ARG A 108 -10.13 -6.14 17.08
N TYR A 109 -9.89 -6.87 16.00
CA TYR A 109 -10.53 -8.15 15.72
C TYR A 109 -9.51 -9.28 15.80
N ASP A 110 -9.99 -10.51 15.95
CA ASP A 110 -9.18 -11.74 15.84
C ASP A 110 -9.79 -12.60 14.73
N ALA A 111 -9.01 -12.91 13.69
CA ALA A 111 -9.48 -13.67 12.54
C ALA A 111 -9.73 -15.15 12.87
N ARG A 112 -9.17 -15.69 13.97
CA ARG A 112 -9.37 -17.06 14.46
C ARG A 112 -9.22 -18.10 13.36
N GLY A 113 -10.26 -18.88 13.04
CA GLY A 113 -10.22 -19.89 11.98
C GLY A 113 -9.99 -19.31 10.58
N ILE A 114 -10.20 -18.00 10.37
CA ILE A 114 -9.99 -17.29 9.11
C ILE A 114 -8.57 -16.69 9.01
N THR A 115 -7.72 -16.88 10.02
CA THR A 115 -6.34 -16.36 10.05
C THR A 115 -5.54 -16.59 8.76
N PRO A 116 -5.57 -17.78 8.11
CA PRO A 116 -4.83 -17.99 6.86
C PRO A 116 -5.25 -17.07 5.70
N ALA A 117 -6.49 -16.56 5.72
CA ALA A 117 -7.02 -15.69 4.68
C ALA A 117 -6.88 -14.19 5.01
N ALA A 118 -6.96 -13.81 6.29
CA ALA A 118 -7.13 -12.39 6.67
C ALA A 118 -6.50 -12.00 8.02
N GLY A 119 -5.70 -12.88 8.64
CA GLY A 119 -5.23 -12.69 10.02
C GLY A 119 -3.94 -11.87 10.16
N PHE A 120 -3.27 -11.49 9.08
CA PHE A 120 -1.93 -10.91 9.19
C PHE A 120 -1.94 -9.43 9.60
N ALA A 121 -1.09 -9.07 10.55
CA ALA A 121 -0.69 -7.70 10.85
C ALA A 121 0.77 -7.50 10.44
N SER A 122 1.10 -6.36 9.82
CA SER A 122 2.43 -6.09 9.24
C SER A 122 2.76 -4.60 9.28
N THR A 123 3.96 -4.25 8.82
CA THR A 123 4.36 -2.89 8.47
C THR A 123 4.66 -2.77 6.98
N ALA A 124 4.65 -1.53 6.45
CA ALA A 124 5.05 -1.28 5.06
C ALA A 124 6.51 -1.66 4.79
N VAL A 125 7.38 -1.55 5.81
CA VAL A 125 8.80 -1.93 5.73
C VAL A 125 8.94 -3.44 5.55
N ASP A 126 8.23 -4.25 6.33
CA ASP A 126 8.26 -5.71 6.17
C ASP A 126 7.62 -6.15 4.85
N LEU A 127 6.54 -5.52 4.41
CA LEU A 127 5.98 -5.78 3.08
C LEU A 127 6.97 -5.44 1.95
N ALA A 128 7.78 -4.38 2.11
CA ALA A 128 8.85 -4.06 1.18
C ALA A 128 9.99 -5.09 1.22
N LYS A 129 10.39 -5.60 2.39
CA LYS A 129 11.34 -6.73 2.52
C LYS A 129 10.80 -7.98 1.84
N PHE A 130 9.51 -8.29 2.03
CA PHE A 130 8.84 -9.42 1.39
C PHE A 130 8.82 -9.28 -0.14
N ALA A 131 8.54 -8.08 -0.67
CA ALA A 131 8.62 -7.82 -2.11
C ALA A 131 10.06 -7.94 -2.64
N ALA A 132 11.05 -7.39 -1.92
CA ALA A 132 12.45 -7.50 -2.29
C ALA A 132 12.93 -8.96 -2.31
N TRP A 133 12.47 -9.79 -1.38
CA TRP A 133 12.71 -11.24 -1.41
C TRP A 133 12.11 -11.88 -2.66
N GLN A 134 10.87 -11.56 -3.03
CA GLN A 134 10.23 -12.10 -4.23
C GLN A 134 11.04 -11.79 -5.50
N PHE A 135 11.60 -10.58 -5.64
CA PHE A 135 12.46 -10.24 -6.78
C PHE A 135 13.73 -11.10 -6.82
N ARG A 136 14.43 -11.25 -5.68
CA ARG A 136 15.62 -12.11 -5.60
C ARG A 136 15.28 -13.58 -5.88
N ALA A 137 14.14 -14.06 -5.40
CA ALA A 137 13.69 -15.41 -5.64
C ALA A 137 13.37 -15.67 -7.11
N LEU A 138 12.70 -14.72 -7.79
CA LEU A 138 12.43 -14.81 -9.23
C LEU A 138 13.70 -14.77 -10.09
N ASP A 139 14.75 -14.11 -9.63
CA ASP A 139 16.08 -14.15 -10.25
C ASP A 139 16.85 -15.45 -9.96
N GLY A 140 16.34 -16.31 -9.07
CA GLY A 140 17.02 -17.52 -8.60
C GLY A 140 18.16 -17.25 -7.61
N ALA A 141 18.26 -16.04 -7.08
CA ALA A 141 19.30 -15.62 -6.14
C ALA A 141 18.95 -15.92 -4.66
N ASP A 142 17.70 -16.29 -4.38
CA ASP A 142 17.20 -16.57 -3.03
C ASP A 142 16.16 -17.70 -3.08
N ASN A 143 16.35 -18.74 -2.26
CA ASN A 143 15.43 -19.87 -2.14
C ASN A 143 15.09 -20.18 -0.67
N ALA A 144 15.25 -19.20 0.22
CA ALA A 144 15.13 -19.40 1.66
C ALA A 144 13.77 -19.97 2.11
N VAL A 145 12.69 -19.63 1.40
CA VAL A 145 11.32 -20.09 1.69
C VAL A 145 10.72 -20.89 0.54
N LEU A 146 10.92 -20.43 -0.69
CA LEU A 146 10.29 -21.00 -1.88
C LEU A 146 11.24 -20.93 -3.07
N SER A 147 11.18 -21.92 -3.95
CA SER A 147 11.93 -21.87 -5.22
C SER A 147 11.38 -20.77 -6.14
N GLY A 148 12.27 -20.11 -6.89
CA GLY A 148 11.88 -19.09 -7.87
C GLY A 148 10.89 -19.58 -8.93
N ASN A 149 10.99 -20.84 -9.36
CA ASN A 149 10.05 -21.42 -10.33
C ASN A 149 8.65 -21.59 -9.72
N THR A 150 8.57 -22.02 -8.45
CA THR A 150 7.28 -22.13 -7.77
C THR A 150 6.65 -20.75 -7.56
N LEU A 151 7.44 -19.75 -7.16
CA LEU A 151 6.95 -18.37 -7.03
C LEU A 151 6.47 -17.80 -8.37
N ARG A 152 7.20 -18.10 -9.46
CA ARG A 152 6.80 -17.70 -10.82
C ARG A 152 5.45 -18.32 -11.21
N GLU A 153 5.21 -19.59 -10.88
CA GLU A 153 3.91 -20.22 -11.11
C GLU A 153 2.79 -19.59 -10.26
N MET A 154 3.08 -19.18 -9.02
CA MET A 154 2.10 -18.46 -8.19
C MET A 154 1.70 -17.12 -8.78
N GLN A 155 2.66 -16.37 -9.37
CA GLN A 155 2.41 -15.05 -9.92
C GLN A 155 1.92 -15.06 -11.38
N ARG A 156 2.10 -16.17 -12.12
CA ARG A 156 1.60 -16.35 -13.49
C ARG A 156 0.08 -16.28 -13.51
N VAL A 157 -0.49 -15.77 -14.61
CA VAL A 157 -1.94 -15.85 -14.86
C VAL A 157 -2.36 -17.32 -14.97
N GLN A 158 -3.08 -17.79 -13.96
CA GLN A 158 -3.73 -19.11 -13.90
C GLN A 158 -5.20 -19.04 -14.29
N TRP A 159 -5.82 -17.86 -14.16
CA TRP A 159 -7.20 -17.60 -14.56
C TRP A 159 -7.33 -16.27 -15.30
N LEU A 160 -8.09 -16.26 -16.38
CA LEU A 160 -8.47 -15.06 -17.13
C LEU A 160 -9.95 -15.15 -17.51
N ASP A 161 -10.75 -14.19 -17.07
CA ASP A 161 -12.13 -14.07 -17.56
C ASP A 161 -12.14 -13.68 -19.04
N TRP A 162 -13.18 -14.08 -19.77
CA TRP A 162 -13.27 -13.93 -21.23
C TRP A 162 -13.16 -12.47 -21.71
N ASP A 163 -13.60 -11.52 -20.88
CA ASP A 163 -13.58 -10.08 -21.13
C ASP A 163 -12.32 -9.38 -20.59
N TRP A 164 -11.37 -10.17 -20.08
CA TRP A 164 -10.11 -9.70 -19.49
C TRP A 164 -10.26 -8.83 -18.24
N SER A 165 -11.47 -8.75 -17.66
CA SER A 165 -11.72 -7.95 -16.46
C SER A 165 -11.04 -8.52 -15.21
N VAL A 166 -10.77 -9.82 -15.19
CA VAL A 166 -10.17 -10.54 -14.06
C VAL A 166 -9.02 -11.40 -14.56
N ALA A 167 -7.81 -11.09 -14.09
CA ALA A 167 -6.64 -11.95 -14.20
C ALA A 167 -6.13 -12.32 -12.79
N ARG A 168 -5.82 -13.60 -12.56
CA ARG A 168 -5.44 -14.13 -11.25
C ARG A 168 -4.35 -15.19 -11.37
N GLY A 169 -3.40 -15.17 -10.45
CA GLY A 169 -2.49 -16.26 -10.16
C GLY A 169 -2.96 -17.09 -8.96
N LEU A 170 -2.04 -17.83 -8.32
CA LEU A 170 -2.30 -18.59 -7.11
C LEU A 170 -2.12 -17.68 -5.88
N ALA A 171 -3.23 -17.21 -5.32
CA ALA A 171 -3.25 -16.22 -4.23
C ALA A 171 -2.61 -14.85 -4.59
N PHE A 172 -2.39 -14.58 -5.88
CA PHE A 172 -1.99 -13.28 -6.42
C PHE A 172 -3.05 -12.76 -7.38
N GLY A 173 -3.34 -11.46 -7.33
CA GLY A 173 -3.98 -10.78 -8.45
C GLY A 173 -2.95 -10.33 -9.48
N VAL A 174 -3.37 -10.29 -10.74
CA VAL A 174 -2.58 -9.73 -11.85
C VAL A 174 -3.38 -8.54 -12.41
N TYR A 175 -2.74 -7.38 -12.45
CA TYR A 175 -3.40 -6.09 -12.68
C TYR A 175 -2.71 -5.33 -13.80
N ARG A 176 -3.49 -4.61 -14.61
CA ARG A 176 -2.98 -3.63 -15.57
C ARG A 176 -3.11 -2.24 -14.95
N VAL A 177 -2.00 -1.56 -14.76
CA VAL A 177 -1.94 -0.18 -14.24
C VAL A 177 -1.06 0.62 -15.20
N GLY A 178 -1.68 1.53 -15.98
CA GLY A 178 -1.03 2.13 -17.13
C GLY A 178 -0.49 1.04 -18.08
N ASP A 179 0.78 1.14 -18.45
CA ASP A 179 1.48 0.15 -19.28
C ASP A 179 2.09 -1.01 -18.47
N ARG A 180 2.01 -0.97 -17.14
CA ARG A 180 2.58 -2.01 -16.25
C ARG A 180 1.63 -3.18 -16.09
N THR A 181 2.21 -4.38 -16.05
CA THR A 181 1.51 -5.57 -15.54
C THR A 181 2.05 -5.88 -14.15
N LEU A 182 1.25 -5.58 -13.15
CA LEU A 182 1.60 -5.72 -11.74
C LEU A 182 1.02 -7.01 -11.18
N THR A 183 1.75 -7.65 -10.28
CA THR A 183 1.25 -8.75 -9.45
C THR A 183 1.15 -8.30 -8.00
N GLY A 184 0.30 -8.93 -7.19
CA GLY A 184 0.20 -8.59 -5.77
C GLY A 184 -1.18 -8.86 -5.19
N HIS A 185 -1.52 -8.19 -4.09
CA HIS A 185 -2.80 -8.44 -3.41
C HIS A 185 -3.31 -7.18 -2.69
N ALA A 186 -4.63 -7.09 -2.60
CA ALA A 186 -5.33 -6.09 -1.78
C ALA A 186 -5.69 -6.68 -0.41
N GLY A 187 -5.86 -5.84 0.59
CA GLY A 187 -6.42 -6.22 1.88
C GLY A 187 -7.51 -5.25 2.31
N ASP A 188 -8.61 -5.80 2.81
CA ASP A 188 -9.70 -5.04 3.41
C ASP A 188 -10.18 -5.80 4.65
N CYS A 189 -9.89 -5.22 5.81
CA CYS A 189 -10.27 -5.74 7.11
C CYS A 189 -10.88 -4.61 7.94
N PRO A 190 -11.65 -4.91 9.01
CA PRO A 190 -12.28 -3.89 9.83
C PRO A 190 -11.28 -2.82 10.33
N GLY A 191 -11.39 -1.61 9.76
CA GLY A 191 -10.57 -0.46 10.11
C GLY A 191 -9.30 -0.29 9.28
N PHE A 192 -9.00 -1.18 8.33
CA PHE A 192 -7.71 -1.23 7.63
C PHE A 192 -7.86 -1.57 6.14
N ASN A 193 -7.18 -0.81 5.28
CA ASN A 193 -7.03 -1.11 3.86
C ASN A 193 -5.55 -1.21 3.51
N THR A 194 -5.18 -2.21 2.70
CA THR A 194 -3.80 -2.41 2.27
C THR A 194 -3.72 -2.77 0.79
N ARG A 195 -2.60 -2.43 0.17
CA ARG A 195 -2.25 -2.84 -1.18
C ARG A 195 -0.77 -3.15 -1.26
N LEU A 196 -0.42 -4.29 -1.83
CA LEU A 196 0.92 -4.56 -2.31
C LEU A 196 0.86 -4.78 -3.82
N PHE A 197 1.58 -3.97 -4.56
CA PHE A 197 1.86 -4.18 -5.97
C PHE A 197 3.34 -4.44 -6.18
N LEU A 198 3.67 -5.40 -7.04
CA LEU A 198 5.01 -5.73 -7.48
C LEU A 198 5.07 -5.66 -9.00
N ASP A 199 6.05 -4.95 -9.52
CA ASP A 199 6.48 -5.00 -10.90
C ASP A 199 7.74 -5.88 -10.99
N PRO A 200 7.64 -7.14 -11.41
CA PRO A 200 8.79 -8.03 -11.54
C PRO A 200 9.72 -7.64 -12.70
N VAL A 201 9.26 -6.80 -13.65
CA VAL A 201 10.06 -6.34 -14.79
C VAL A 201 11.00 -5.23 -14.36
N THR A 202 10.48 -4.19 -13.69
CA THR A 202 11.30 -3.07 -13.20
C THR A 202 11.90 -3.31 -11.81
N LYS A 203 11.52 -4.40 -11.15
CA LYS A 203 11.90 -4.74 -9.76
C LYS A 203 11.52 -3.63 -8.78
N THR A 204 10.34 -3.06 -9.00
CA THR A 204 9.76 -2.00 -8.18
C THR A 204 8.53 -2.54 -7.47
N ALA A 205 8.34 -2.19 -6.20
CA ALA A 205 7.14 -2.55 -5.46
C ALA A 205 6.62 -1.34 -4.69
N VAL A 206 5.29 -1.29 -4.52
CA VAL A 206 4.60 -0.28 -3.74
C VAL A 206 3.71 -0.99 -2.72
N ALA A 207 3.98 -0.75 -1.44
CA ALA A 207 3.17 -1.20 -0.33
C ALA A 207 2.45 0.00 0.29
N MET A 208 1.13 0.02 0.21
CA MET A 208 0.29 1.07 0.78
C MET A 208 -0.57 0.50 1.91
N MET A 209 -0.62 1.18 3.05
CA MET A 209 -1.39 0.77 4.21
C MET A 209 -2.12 1.98 4.78
N ALA A 210 -3.40 1.81 5.10
CA ALA A 210 -4.24 2.83 5.70
C ALA A 210 -5.06 2.23 6.83
N ASN A 211 -5.24 2.99 7.91
CA ASN A 211 -6.01 2.61 9.08
C ASN A 211 -7.40 3.27 9.10
N ARG A 212 -8.01 3.44 7.92
CA ARG A 212 -9.39 3.93 7.77
C ARG A 212 -10.08 3.15 6.66
N ASN A 213 -11.26 2.61 6.94
CA ASN A 213 -12.09 1.95 5.94
C ASN A 213 -12.37 2.86 4.74
N HIS A 214 -12.42 2.22 3.56
CA HIS A 214 -12.57 2.86 2.25
C HIS A 214 -11.52 3.94 2.01
N THR A 215 -10.26 3.66 2.36
CA THR A 215 -9.13 4.43 1.81
C THR A 215 -8.75 3.83 0.46
N ASP A 216 -8.60 4.67 -0.56
CA ASP A 216 -8.22 4.26 -1.92
C ASP A 216 -6.72 3.94 -2.02
N VAL A 217 -6.30 2.88 -1.32
CA VAL A 217 -4.92 2.40 -1.30
C VAL A 217 -4.44 1.94 -2.68
N ASP A 218 -5.37 1.57 -3.56
CA ASP A 218 -5.09 1.19 -4.94
C ASP A 218 -4.68 2.39 -5.77
N GLY A 219 -5.52 3.44 -5.73
CA GLY A 219 -5.24 4.70 -6.41
C GLY A 219 -3.97 5.36 -5.88
N TYR A 220 -3.74 5.36 -4.56
CA TYR A 220 -2.49 5.88 -4.00
C TYR A 220 -1.27 5.08 -4.48
N ALA A 221 -1.37 3.75 -4.51
CA ALA A 221 -0.27 2.93 -4.99
C ALA A 221 -0.01 3.12 -6.50
N ALA A 222 -1.05 3.28 -7.31
CA ALA A 222 -0.94 3.60 -8.74
C ALA A 222 -0.31 4.99 -8.96
N ALA A 223 -0.77 6.00 -8.23
CA ALA A 223 -0.23 7.35 -8.28
C ALA A 223 1.27 7.42 -7.91
N ILE A 224 1.73 6.56 -7.00
CA ILE A 224 3.17 6.41 -6.70
C ILE A 224 3.94 5.86 -7.91
N TYR A 225 3.39 4.89 -8.64
CA TYR A 225 4.02 4.43 -9.89
C TYR A 225 4.07 5.54 -10.93
N ASP A 226 3.02 6.35 -11.07
CA ASP A 226 3.01 7.48 -11.99
C ASP A 226 4.13 8.49 -11.67
N ILE A 227 4.35 8.77 -10.37
CA ILE A 227 5.46 9.63 -9.91
C ILE A 227 6.82 9.01 -10.29
N ILE A 228 7.02 7.72 -10.03
CA ILE A 228 8.26 7.00 -10.35
C ILE A 228 8.53 7.05 -11.86
N ASP A 229 7.50 6.85 -12.69
CA ASP A 229 7.61 6.86 -14.15
C ASP A 229 7.88 8.27 -14.70
N ALA A 230 7.25 9.29 -14.11
CA ALA A 230 7.42 10.69 -14.52
C ALA A 230 8.78 11.27 -14.13
N GLU A 231 9.36 10.83 -13.01
CA GLU A 231 10.70 11.26 -12.58
C GLU A 231 11.77 10.75 -13.54
N GLY A 232 11.62 9.51 -14.02
CA GLY A 232 12.60 8.83 -14.87
C GLY A 232 13.94 8.58 -14.15
N THR A 233 15.00 8.28 -14.92
CA THR A 233 16.35 8.08 -14.36
C THR A 233 17.04 9.44 -14.15
N VAL A 234 16.94 10.01 -12.95
CA VAL A 234 17.60 11.28 -12.64
C VAL A 234 19.11 11.04 -12.49
N THR A 235 19.89 11.60 -13.43
CA THR A 235 21.33 11.76 -13.20
C THR A 235 21.49 12.97 -12.28
N VAL A 236 21.70 12.74 -10.99
CA VAL A 236 21.94 13.82 -10.02
C VAL A 236 23.26 14.50 -10.39
N THR A 237 23.19 15.61 -11.11
CA THR A 237 24.33 16.52 -11.24
C THR A 237 24.54 17.17 -9.88
N ALA A 238 25.75 17.02 -9.34
CA ALA A 238 26.15 17.42 -7.97
C ALA A 238 26.17 18.95 -7.73
N GLN A 239 25.36 19.70 -8.45
CA GLN A 239 25.35 21.15 -8.43
C GLN A 239 23.92 21.64 -8.31
N ALA A 240 23.54 22.04 -7.10
CA ALA A 240 22.61 23.13 -6.86
C ALA A 240 22.50 23.37 -5.35
N ASP A 241 22.18 24.60 -5.00
CA ASP A 241 22.06 25.17 -3.66
C ASP A 241 21.33 24.28 -2.63
N ASN A 242 21.46 24.59 -1.34
CA ASN A 242 20.73 23.91 -0.28
C ASN A 242 19.20 24.19 -0.39
N LEU A 243 18.51 23.54 -1.32
CA LEU A 243 17.06 23.67 -1.51
C LEU A 243 16.25 22.91 -0.46
N ASN A 244 16.91 22.18 0.45
CA ASN A 244 16.22 21.38 1.45
C ASN A 244 15.45 22.24 2.46
N ASP A 245 15.88 23.50 2.64
CA ASP A 245 15.21 24.48 3.51
C ASP A 245 13.75 24.75 3.08
N TYR A 246 13.44 24.58 1.79
CA TYR A 246 12.13 24.86 1.19
C TYR A 246 11.19 23.65 1.18
N ILE A 247 11.69 22.45 1.42
CA ILE A 247 10.91 21.21 1.40
C ILE A 247 9.93 21.19 2.57
N GLY A 248 8.66 20.91 2.31
CA GLY A 248 7.64 20.78 3.34
C GLY A 248 6.25 21.13 2.84
N GLY A 249 5.28 21.03 3.75
CA GLY A 249 3.90 21.41 3.51
C GLY A 249 3.66 22.89 3.75
N TYR A 250 2.78 23.48 2.94
CA TYR A 250 2.34 24.86 3.07
C TYR A 250 0.81 24.91 3.02
N ASP A 251 0.18 25.54 4.01
CA ASP A 251 -1.28 25.58 4.17
C ASP A 251 -1.93 26.47 3.10
N PHE A 252 -2.82 25.88 2.29
CA PHE A 252 -3.56 26.57 1.23
C PHE A 252 -5.02 26.87 1.61
N SER A 253 -5.37 26.71 2.89
CA SER A 253 -6.68 27.06 3.41
C SER A 253 -6.99 28.56 3.24
N PRO A 254 -8.26 28.95 2.99
CA PRO A 254 -9.45 28.11 2.88
C PRO A 254 -9.72 27.58 1.46
N TRP A 255 -8.81 27.80 0.51
CA TRP A 255 -9.06 27.51 -0.91
C TRP A 255 -8.74 26.06 -1.29
N GLY A 256 -7.80 25.43 -0.58
CA GLY A 256 -7.48 24.01 -0.71
C GLY A 256 -6.90 23.44 0.59
N GLY A 257 -6.27 22.28 0.48
CA GLY A 257 -5.60 21.63 1.60
C GLY A 257 -4.19 22.18 1.80
N GLU A 258 -3.22 21.54 1.15
CA GLU A 258 -1.79 21.81 1.33
C GLU A 258 -1.09 21.91 -0.03
N GLU A 259 -0.09 22.75 -0.14
CA GLU A 259 0.93 22.67 -1.19
C GLU A 259 2.16 21.97 -0.64
N LEU A 260 2.49 20.79 -1.16
CA LEU A 260 3.68 20.05 -0.78
C LEU A 260 4.83 20.41 -1.72
N VAL A 261 5.92 20.95 -1.16
CA VAL A 261 7.17 21.21 -1.87
C VAL A 261 8.17 20.12 -1.57
N PHE A 262 8.74 19.53 -2.61
CA PHE A 262 9.71 18.44 -2.50
C PHE A 262 10.78 18.51 -3.59
N ARG A 263 11.85 17.73 -3.43
CA ARG A 263 12.91 17.62 -4.45
C ARG A 263 12.36 16.91 -5.68
N TRP A 264 12.62 17.49 -6.84
CA TRP A 264 12.25 16.92 -8.12
C TRP A 264 13.34 17.18 -9.13
N LYS A 265 13.95 16.11 -9.65
CA LYS A 265 15.12 16.18 -10.55
C LYS A 265 16.23 17.04 -9.93
N ASP A 266 16.66 18.09 -10.62
CA ASP A 266 17.70 19.03 -10.20
C ASP A 266 17.16 20.24 -9.41
N GLY A 267 15.84 20.34 -9.20
CA GLY A 267 15.18 21.47 -8.56
C GLY A 267 14.18 21.09 -7.47
N LEU A 268 13.10 21.85 -7.41
CA LEU A 268 11.95 21.56 -6.55
C LEU A 268 10.71 21.37 -7.43
N ALA A 269 9.70 20.71 -6.89
CA ALA A 269 8.35 20.72 -7.43
C ALA A 269 7.34 20.98 -6.33
N LEU A 270 6.18 21.47 -6.73
CA LEU A 270 5.02 21.73 -5.90
C LEU A 270 3.86 20.85 -6.38
N VAL A 271 3.13 20.26 -5.43
CA VAL A 271 1.91 19.48 -5.69
C VAL A 271 0.82 19.86 -4.70
N SER A 272 -0.36 20.19 -5.21
CA SER A 272 -1.52 20.49 -4.39
C SER A 272 -2.15 19.20 -3.86
N LEU A 273 -2.32 19.12 -2.54
CA LEU A 273 -2.90 17.99 -1.82
C LEU A 273 -4.29 18.34 -1.25
N PRO A 274 -5.21 17.36 -1.17
CA PRO A 274 -5.08 15.98 -1.66
C PRO A 274 -5.26 15.90 -3.19
N THR A 275 -4.53 14.98 -3.83
CA THR A 275 -4.67 14.68 -5.27
C THR A 275 -4.49 13.19 -5.51
N MET A 276 -5.20 12.66 -6.52
CA MET A 276 -4.98 11.31 -7.06
C MET A 276 -4.25 11.34 -8.41
N GLU A 277 -3.95 12.54 -8.92
CA GLU A 277 -3.26 12.77 -10.19
C GLU A 277 -1.99 13.61 -9.93
N PRO A 278 -1.06 13.13 -9.09
CA PRO A 278 0.03 13.95 -8.57
C PRO A 278 0.93 14.50 -9.68
N VAL A 279 1.17 13.72 -10.75
CA VAL A 279 1.98 14.13 -11.90
C VAL A 279 1.33 15.25 -12.69
N ASP A 280 0.00 15.20 -12.89
CA ASP A 280 -0.73 16.24 -13.62
C ASP A 280 -0.85 17.55 -12.82
N SER A 281 -0.94 17.44 -11.49
CA SER A 281 -0.91 18.59 -10.57
C SER A 281 0.49 19.12 -10.27
N LEU A 282 1.55 18.42 -10.72
CA LEU A 282 2.93 18.79 -10.42
C LEU A 282 3.33 20.06 -11.17
N THR A 283 3.88 21.02 -10.42
CA THR A 283 4.47 22.24 -10.97
C THR A 283 5.95 22.28 -10.62
N GLU A 284 6.84 22.11 -11.63
CA GLU A 284 8.28 22.24 -11.40
C GLU A 284 8.65 23.68 -11.04
N LEU A 285 9.65 23.84 -10.19
CA LEU A 285 10.18 25.10 -9.70
C LEU A 285 11.66 25.23 -10.09
N ARG A 286 11.99 26.33 -10.75
CA ARG A 286 13.37 26.67 -11.13
C ARG A 286 13.86 27.83 -10.29
N HIS A 287 15.00 27.62 -9.63
CA HIS A 287 15.63 28.64 -8.80
C HIS A 287 16.09 29.83 -9.65
N ILE A 288 15.88 31.04 -9.14
CA ILE A 288 16.30 32.28 -9.79
C ILE A 288 17.49 32.86 -9.02
N GLU A 289 17.24 33.31 -7.80
CA GLU A 289 18.20 33.89 -6.87
C GLU A 289 17.59 33.92 -5.47
N GLY A 290 18.41 33.85 -4.42
CA GLY A 290 17.93 33.89 -3.03
C GLY A 290 16.81 32.88 -2.76
N ASP A 291 15.69 33.36 -2.22
CA ASP A 291 14.49 32.55 -1.94
C ASP A 291 13.42 32.63 -3.07
N ARG A 292 13.79 33.05 -4.29
CA ARG A 292 12.87 33.26 -5.42
C ARG A 292 12.98 32.15 -6.47
N PHE A 293 11.82 31.70 -6.96
CA PHE A 293 11.70 30.63 -7.96
C PHE A 293 10.68 31.01 -9.03
N HIS A 294 10.83 30.49 -10.24
CA HIS A 294 9.75 30.49 -11.24
C HIS A 294 9.12 29.10 -11.31
N THR A 295 7.79 29.06 -11.41
CA THR A 295 7.08 27.86 -11.86
C THR A 295 7.48 27.54 -13.31
N VAL A 296 7.41 26.28 -13.72
CA VAL A 296 7.65 25.86 -15.11
C VAL A 296 6.32 25.48 -15.74
N ARG A 297 5.98 26.09 -16.87
CA ARG A 297 4.77 25.76 -17.62
C ARG A 297 4.93 24.42 -18.34
N LYS A 298 3.82 23.79 -18.74
CA LYS A 298 3.84 22.54 -19.54
C LYS A 298 4.66 22.61 -20.83
N ASN A 299 4.89 23.81 -21.39
CA ASN A 299 5.72 24.01 -22.58
C ASN A 299 7.21 24.30 -22.26
N GLY A 300 7.65 24.09 -21.01
CA GLY A 300 9.01 24.30 -20.53
C GLY A 300 9.41 25.76 -20.32
N LYS A 301 8.53 26.73 -20.61
CA LYS A 301 8.85 28.15 -20.41
C LYS A 301 8.59 28.58 -18.96
N PRO A 302 9.30 29.60 -18.45
CA PRO A 302 9.03 30.18 -17.15
C PRO A 302 7.56 30.63 -16.99
N GLY A 303 7.00 30.24 -15.87
CA GLY A 303 5.68 30.61 -15.36
C GLY A 303 5.74 31.87 -14.51
N HIS A 304 4.86 31.94 -13.51
CA HIS A 304 4.88 33.03 -12.53
C HIS A 304 5.98 32.78 -11.49
N GLU A 305 6.40 33.86 -10.84
CA GLU A 305 7.34 33.82 -9.72
C GLU A 305 6.64 33.44 -8.41
N ILE A 306 7.33 32.65 -7.59
CA ILE A 306 7.00 32.37 -6.20
C ILE A 306 8.19 32.70 -5.32
N ARG A 307 7.94 32.95 -4.04
CA ARG A 307 8.99 33.32 -3.08
C ARG A 307 8.80 32.62 -1.75
N PHE A 308 9.84 32.00 -1.23
CA PHE A 308 9.87 31.53 0.14
C PHE A 308 10.29 32.66 1.07
N VAL A 309 9.64 32.78 2.22
CA VAL A 309 9.90 33.88 3.16
C VAL A 309 10.45 33.32 4.46
N ARG A 310 11.60 33.85 4.87
CA ARG A 310 12.30 33.47 6.09
C ARG A 310 12.01 34.42 7.25
N ASN A 311 12.00 33.90 8.47
CA ASN A 311 12.04 34.71 9.68
C ASN A 311 13.46 35.23 9.98
N ALA A 312 13.62 35.99 11.07
CA ALA A 312 14.91 36.53 11.51
C ALA A 312 15.96 35.45 11.82
N ASP A 313 15.54 34.23 12.15
CA ASP A 313 16.42 33.09 12.42
C ASP A 313 16.82 32.33 11.15
N GLY A 314 16.41 32.81 9.97
CA GLY A 314 16.72 32.20 8.68
C GLY A 314 15.86 30.98 8.32
N ARG A 315 14.80 30.67 9.08
CA ARG A 315 13.89 29.55 8.79
C ARG A 315 12.78 29.98 7.85
N VAL A 316 12.51 29.19 6.80
CA VAL A 316 11.36 29.42 5.90
C VAL A 316 10.06 29.23 6.69
N THR A 317 9.20 30.24 6.66
CA THR A 317 7.95 30.32 7.43
C THR A 317 6.69 30.29 6.58
N HIS A 318 6.77 30.71 5.32
CA HIS A 318 5.65 30.68 4.40
C HIS A 318 6.13 30.76 2.96
N LEU A 319 5.23 30.40 2.04
CA LEU A 319 5.40 30.48 0.61
C LEU A 319 4.45 31.55 0.06
N ASP A 320 5.01 32.54 -0.64
CA ASP A 320 4.26 33.57 -1.35
C ASP A 320 4.02 33.13 -2.80
N VAL A 321 2.75 33.05 -3.17
CA VAL A 321 2.28 32.81 -4.54
C VAL A 321 1.32 33.94 -4.92
N HIS A 322 1.75 34.84 -5.81
CA HIS A 322 1.01 36.07 -6.11
C HIS A 322 0.72 36.90 -4.85
N SER A 323 -0.55 37.05 -4.47
CA SER A 323 -1.01 37.74 -3.26
C SER A 323 -1.43 36.79 -2.15
N LEU A 324 -1.10 35.49 -2.27
CA LEU A 324 -1.42 34.46 -1.30
C LEU A 324 -0.17 34.17 -0.47
N HIS A 325 -0.37 34.10 0.85
CA HIS A 325 0.65 33.75 1.82
C HIS A 325 0.27 32.39 2.41
N LEU A 326 1.02 31.34 2.07
CA LEU A 326 0.77 29.98 2.52
C LEU A 326 1.69 29.67 3.70
N PRO A 327 1.20 29.66 4.95
CA PRO A 327 2.01 29.34 6.12
C PRO A 327 2.64 27.95 6.00
N ARG A 328 3.91 27.81 6.37
CA ARG A 328 4.56 26.50 6.44
C ARG A 328 3.93 25.67 7.55
N LEU A 329 3.57 24.44 7.23
CA LEU A 329 3.07 23.46 8.19
C LEU A 329 4.21 22.95 9.09
N PRO A 330 3.89 22.57 10.35
CA PRO A 330 4.87 22.19 11.36
C PRO A 330 5.67 20.92 11.05
#